data_AF-A0A067DE26-F1
#
_entry.id   AF-A0A067DE26-F1
#
_cell.length_a   1.000
_cell.length_b   1.000
_cell.length_c   1.000
_cell.angle_alpha   90.00
_cell.angle_beta   90.00
_cell.angle_gamma   90.00
#
_symmetry.space_group_name_H-M   'P 1'
#
loop_
_entity.id
_entity.type
_entity.pdbx_description
1 polymer ?
#
loop_
_entity_poly.entity_id
_entity_poly.type
_entity_poly.pdbx_seq_one_letter_code
_entity_poly.pdbx_strand_id
1 'polypeptide(L)'
;KSLTSFSCSGNNCAFKFPSLERLVVEDCPNMKIFSGGELSTPKLHKVQLNYIDEKRWAWDRDLNTTIRYLYLTTKRVQTYEDNSGQPSVQYLE
;
A
#
# COMPACT_ATOMS: atom_id res chain seq x y z
N LYS A 1 13.31 4.98 -9.65
CA LYS A 1 13.03 6.00 -8.62
C LYS A 1 12.12 5.36 -7.58
N SER A 2 12.36 5.55 -6.28
CA SER A 2 11.50 4.94 -5.25
C SER A 2 10.76 6.01 -4.47
N LEU A 3 9.43 5.99 -4.57
CA LEU A 3 8.57 6.81 -3.70
C LEU A 3 8.54 6.19 -2.29
N THR A 4 8.64 7.02 -1.26
CA THR A 4 8.54 6.60 0.15
C THR A 4 7.29 7.14 0.84
N SER A 5 6.89 8.37 0.49
CA SER A 5 5.64 9.03 0.89
C SER A 5 5.47 10.34 0.09
N PHE A 6 4.27 10.91 0.12
CA PHE A 6 3.95 12.26 -0.34
C PHE A 6 4.09 13.28 0.79
N SER A 7 4.74 14.41 0.52
CA SER A 7 4.93 15.51 1.46
C SER A 7 4.93 16.86 0.75
N CYS A 8 4.77 17.94 1.50
CA CYS A 8 4.99 19.30 1.02
C CYS A 8 6.38 19.77 1.43
N SER A 9 6.95 20.72 0.68
CA SER A 9 8.29 21.23 0.95
C SER A 9 8.37 21.79 2.38
N GLY A 10 9.12 21.11 3.24
CA GLY A 10 9.35 21.51 4.64
C GLY A 10 8.25 21.14 5.64
N ASN A 11 7.15 20.49 5.26
CA ASN A 11 6.05 20.16 6.16
C ASN A 11 5.14 19.01 5.70
N ASN A 12 4.37 18.48 6.66
CA ASN A 12 3.32 17.50 6.41
C ASN A 12 2.05 18.23 5.95
N CYS A 13 1.62 17.98 4.72
CA CYS A 13 0.35 18.50 4.18
C CYS A 13 -0.82 17.59 4.51
N ALA A 14 -1.98 18.20 4.77
CA ALA A 14 -3.23 17.48 4.79
C ALA A 14 -3.67 17.16 3.35
N PHE A 15 -3.93 15.89 3.06
CA PHE A 15 -4.47 15.45 1.76
C PHE A 15 -5.93 15.02 1.92
N LYS A 16 -6.80 15.63 1.13
CA LYS A 16 -8.24 15.33 1.12
C LYS A 16 -8.64 14.81 -0.25
N PHE A 17 -9.22 13.62 -0.26
CA PHE A 17 -9.72 12.95 -1.46
C PHE A 17 -11.18 12.55 -1.24
N PRO A 18 -12.13 13.51 -1.26
CA PRO A 18 -13.52 13.28 -0.87
C PRO A 18 -14.28 12.31 -1.80
N SER A 19 -13.80 12.16 -3.03
CA SER A 19 -14.43 11.33 -4.08
C SER A 19 -13.60 10.12 -4.48
N LEU A 20 -12.44 9.88 -3.86
CA LEU A 20 -11.56 8.80 -4.26
C LEU A 20 -12.10 7.47 -3.72
N GLU A 21 -12.48 6.57 -4.63
CA GLU A 21 -13.01 5.25 -4.29
C GLU A 21 -11.96 4.14 -4.42
N ARG A 22 -11.01 4.34 -5.32
CA ARG A 22 -9.93 3.39 -5.66
C ARG A 22 -8.58 4.09 -5.73
N LEU A 23 -7.57 3.52 -5.08
CA LEU A 23 -6.17 3.92 -5.22
C LEU A 23 -5.33 2.75 -5.73
N VAL A 24 -4.42 3.02 -6.66
CA VAL A 24 -3.41 2.05 -7.12
C VAL A 24 -2.03 2.57 -6.74
N VAL A 25 -1.27 1.74 -6.03
CA VAL A 25 0.10 1.99 -5.57
C VAL A 25 1.01 0.95 -6.25
N GLU A 26 1.28 1.19 -7.53
CA GLU A 26 2.08 0.30 -8.37
C GLU A 26 3.56 0.73 -8.36
N ASP A 27 4.47 -0.24 -8.37
CA ASP A 27 5.92 -0.04 -8.43
C ASP A 27 6.52 0.92 -7.38
N CYS A 28 5.94 0.92 -6.17
CA CYS A 28 6.39 1.74 -5.03
C CYS A 28 6.94 0.87 -3.87
N PRO A 29 8.06 0.14 -4.04
CA PRO A 29 8.50 -0.91 -3.12
C PRO A 29 8.98 -0.42 -1.74
N ASN A 30 9.21 0.89 -1.57
CA ASN A 30 9.63 1.48 -0.30
C ASN A 30 8.56 2.37 0.33
N MET A 31 7.35 2.40 -0.22
CA MET A 31 6.25 3.20 0.29
C MET A 31 5.58 2.50 1.47
N LYS A 32 5.78 3.04 2.68
CA LYS A 32 5.22 2.48 3.93
C LYS A 32 3.95 3.18 4.39
N ILE A 33 3.76 4.40 3.94
CA ILE A 33 2.62 5.29 4.22
C ILE A 33 2.34 6.13 2.96
N PHE A 34 1.12 6.67 2.86
CA PHE A 34 0.80 7.67 1.84
C PHE A 34 1.44 9.02 2.15
N SER A 35 1.21 9.54 3.35
CA SER A 35 1.77 10.81 3.83
C SER A 35 1.88 10.82 5.35
N GLY A 36 2.77 11.66 5.89
CA GLY A 36 2.84 11.95 7.32
C GLY A 36 1.82 12.99 7.81
N GLY A 37 1.08 13.64 6.90
CA GLY A 37 0.02 14.58 7.26
C GLY A 37 -1.36 13.94 7.40
N GLU A 38 -2.36 14.75 7.73
CA GLU A 38 -3.75 14.32 7.85
C GLU A 38 -4.28 13.78 6.51
N LEU A 39 -4.97 12.64 6.54
CA LEU A 39 -5.58 12.03 5.36
C LEU A 39 -7.09 11.94 5.56
N SER A 40 -7.83 12.49 4.60
CA SER A 40 -9.28 12.35 4.54
C SER A 40 -9.68 11.65 3.23
N THR A 41 -10.10 10.39 3.34
CA THR A 41 -10.47 9.54 2.21
C THR A 41 -11.82 8.85 2.47
N PRO A 42 -12.93 9.60 2.64
CA PRO A 42 -14.18 9.07 3.17
C PRO A 42 -14.86 8.02 2.29
N LYS A 43 -14.56 7.99 0.99
CA LYS A 43 -15.12 7.03 0.04
C LYS A 43 -14.15 5.92 -0.38
N LEU A 44 -12.91 5.98 0.09
CA LEU A 44 -11.89 5.03 -0.32
C LEU A 44 -12.19 3.70 0.37
N HIS A 45 -12.29 2.64 -0.43
CA HIS A 45 -12.54 1.28 0.06
C HIS A 45 -11.74 0.24 -0.69
N LYS A 46 -10.87 0.67 -1.63
CA LYS A 46 -10.05 -0.21 -2.46
C LYS A 46 -8.66 0.38 -2.68
N VAL A 47 -7.63 -0.28 -2.15
CA VAL A 47 -6.21 0.01 -2.45
C VAL A 47 -5.56 -1.19 -3.11
N GLN A 48 -4.91 -1.00 -4.25
CA GLN A 48 -4.29 -2.04 -5.06
C GLN A 48 -2.79 -1.80 -5.25
N LEU A 49 -2.05 -2.87 -5.54
CA LEU A 49 -0.62 -2.81 -5.86
C LEU A 49 -0.30 -2.96 -7.35
N ASN A 50 -1.30 -3.32 -8.14
CA ASN A 50 -1.19 -3.49 -9.57
C ASN A 50 -2.48 -2.99 -10.22
N TYR A 51 -2.38 -2.27 -11.34
CA TYR A 51 -3.55 -1.71 -11.99
C TYR A 51 -4.46 -2.80 -12.61
N ILE A 52 -3.84 -3.84 -13.18
CA ILE A 52 -4.48 -4.92 -13.95
C ILE A 52 -5.07 -6.00 -13.03
N ASP A 53 -4.42 -6.32 -11.91
CA ASP A 53 -4.94 -7.29 -10.95
C ASP A 53 -6.01 -6.67 -10.04
N GLU A 54 -7.25 -6.67 -10.52
CA GLU A 54 -8.42 -6.16 -9.79
C GLU A 54 -8.82 -6.96 -8.55
N LYS A 55 -8.32 -8.19 -8.43
CA LYS A 55 -8.66 -9.11 -7.33
C LYS A 55 -7.75 -8.91 -6.11
N ARG A 56 -6.53 -8.39 -6.30
CA ARG A 56 -5.60 -8.08 -5.21
C ARG A 56 -5.75 -6.65 -4.71
N TRP A 57 -6.68 -6.47 -3.78
CA TRP A 57 -6.89 -5.19 -3.09
C TRP A 57 -7.02 -5.38 -1.57
N ALA A 58 -6.82 -4.29 -0.84
CA ALA A 58 -7.04 -4.23 0.61
C ALA A 58 -7.68 -2.89 1.01
N TRP A 59 -8.34 -2.90 2.15
CA TRP A 59 -8.76 -1.70 2.89
C TRP A 59 -8.88 -2.04 4.37
N ASP A 60 -8.19 -1.30 5.23
CA ASP A 60 -8.34 -1.38 6.68
C ASP A 60 -8.28 0.03 7.28
N ARG A 61 -9.41 0.48 7.83
CA ARG A 61 -9.64 1.73 8.59
C ARG A 61 -9.25 3.04 7.88
N ASP A 62 -7.98 3.18 7.51
CA ASP A 62 -7.41 4.34 6.86
C ASP A 62 -6.34 3.96 5.82
N LEU A 63 -6.00 4.95 4.98
CA LEU A 63 -5.09 4.76 3.86
C LEU A 63 -3.66 4.39 4.30
N ASN A 64 -3.13 4.99 5.37
CA ASN A 64 -1.75 4.70 5.82
C ASN A 64 -1.65 3.28 6.41
N THR A 65 -2.63 2.87 7.20
CA THR A 65 -2.72 1.51 7.74
C THR A 65 -2.80 0.49 6.60
N THR A 66 -3.64 0.74 5.59
CA THR A 66 -3.78 -0.13 4.43
C THR A 66 -2.47 -0.26 3.63
N ILE A 67 -1.77 0.85 3.35
CA ILE A 67 -0.47 0.81 2.65
C ILE A 67 0.57 0.05 3.47
N ARG A 68 0.63 0.28 4.79
CA ARG A 68 1.58 -0.42 5.66
C ARG A 68 1.33 -1.92 5.67
N TYR A 69 0.06 -2.34 5.71
CA TYR A 69 -0.32 -3.74 5.60
C TYR A 69 0.18 -4.33 4.27
N LEU A 70 -0.12 -3.67 3.14
CA LEU A 70 0.31 -4.12 1.81
C LEU A 70 1.85 -4.19 1.68
N TYR A 71 2.57 -3.23 2.24
CA TYR A 71 4.04 -3.24 2.30
C TYR A 71 4.59 -4.45 3.07
N LEU A 72 4.02 -4.78 4.23
CA LEU A 72 4.46 -5.94 5.02
C LEU A 72 4.11 -7.26 4.32
N THR A 73 2.92 -7.35 3.74
CA THR A 73 2.45 -8.55 3.03
C THR A 73 3.31 -8.81 1.79
N THR A 74 3.63 -7.77 1.01
CA THR A 74 4.53 -7.92 -0.15
C THR A 74 5.94 -8.29 0.26
N LYS A 75 6.47 -7.74 1.36
CA LYS A 75 7.80 -8.12 1.87
C LYS A 75 7.84 -9.57 2.33
N ARG A 76 6.77 -10.07 2.97
CA ARG A 76 6.65 -11.49 3.31
C ARG A 76 6.66 -12.36 2.05
N VAL A 77 5.88 -12.00 1.03
CA VAL A 77 5.87 -12.72 -0.26
C VAL A 77 7.24 -12.66 -0.97
N GLN A 78 8.02 -11.60 -0.77
CA GLN A 78 9.41 -11.49 -1.28
C GLN A 78 10.43 -12.29 -0.44
N THR A 79 10.15 -12.64 0.81
CA THR A 79 11.08 -13.38 1.71
C THR A 79 10.79 -14.89 1.81
N TYR A 80 10.03 -15.46 0.87
CA TYR A 80 9.88 -16.92 0.75
C TYR A 80 10.32 -17.38 -0.64
N GLU A 81 11.64 -17.47 -0.83
CA GLU A 81 12.24 -18.45 -1.74
C GLU A 81 12.61 -19.65 -0.87
N ASP A 82 12.09 -20.85 -1.16
CA ASP A 82 12.72 -22.05 -0.60
C ASP A 82 14.11 -22.23 -1.26
N ASN A 83 15.02 -22.98 -0.62
CA ASN A 83 16.39 -23.24 -1.11
C ASN A 83 16.50 -23.87 -2.53
N SER A 84 15.39 -24.09 -3.23
CA SER A 84 15.27 -24.48 -4.64
C SER A 84 14.99 -23.32 -5.60
N GLY A 85 14.76 -22.10 -5.10
CA GLY A 85 14.37 -20.94 -5.90
C GLY A 85 12.89 -20.92 -6.31
N GLN A 86 12.02 -21.73 -5.67
CA GLN A 86 10.57 -21.71 -5.90
C GLN A 86 9.80 -21.00 -4.77
N PRO A 87 8.77 -20.18 -5.08
CA PRO A 87 7.93 -19.55 -4.07
C PRO A 87 6.95 -20.56 -3.46
N SER A 88 6.83 -20.56 -2.13
CA SER A 88 5.81 -21.32 -1.39
C SER A 88 4.93 -20.39 -0.54
N VAL A 89 3.65 -20.75 -0.37
CA VAL A 89 2.64 -19.95 0.37
C VAL A 89 2.26 -20.71 1.63
N GLN A 90 2.34 -20.06 2.79
CA GLN A 90 1.82 -20.59 4.05
C GLN A 90 0.76 -19.66 4.63
N TYR A 91 -0.45 -20.19 4.79
CA TYR A 91 -1.54 -19.55 5.52
C TYR A 91 -1.37 -19.90 7.00
N LEU A 92 -1.33 -18.90 7.87
CA LEU A 92 -1.44 -19.11 9.31
C LEU A 92 -2.93 -19.00 9.66
N GLU A 93 -3.45 -20.06 10.29
CA GLU A 93 -4.81 -20.17 10.84
C GLU A 93 -5.10 -19.15 11.93
#